data_AF-A0A2N1CU38-F1
#
_entry.id   AF-A0A2N1CU38-F1
#
_cell.length_a   1.000
_cell.length_b   1.000
_cell.length_c   1.000
_cell.angle_alpha   90.00
_cell.angle_beta   90.00
_cell.angle_gamma   90.00
#
_symmetry.space_group_name_H-M   'P 1'
#
loop_
_entity.id
_entity.type
_entity.pdbx_description
1 polymer ?
#
loop_
_entity_poly.entity_id
_entity_poly.type
_entity_poly.pdbx_seq_one_letter_code
_entity_poly.pdbx_strand_id
1 'polypeptide(L)'
;MKNKDIVLKTCLTALALSVAGLANANPVSLGSASEFTVLSASGAVNCTNSTIEGDVGSAVAGTKTGCMQSGEDVTPVSQDIQTDFSTAYSALAVEQCDNTLTTLAGQVLQPGTYCVDNASTNTGGVLTLDGDASDTWLFKIGASGAGASIFQLTNES
;
A
#
# COMPACT_ATOMS: atom_id res chain seq x y z
N MET A 1 61.71 41.41 17.72
CA MET A 1 61.55 40.21 18.59
C MET A 1 60.19 40.30 19.25
N LYS A 2 59.43 39.17 19.27
CA LYS A 2 58.04 38.91 19.75
C LYS A 2 56.98 39.06 18.63
N ASN A 3 56.55 37.97 17.96
CA ASN A 3 55.56 36.91 18.33
C ASN A 3 54.20 37.52 18.70
N LYS A 4 53.09 37.29 17.97
CA LYS A 4 52.13 36.15 18.03
C LYS A 4 50.75 36.82 17.65
N ASP A 5 49.77 36.30 16.90
CA ASP A 5 49.21 34.97 16.74
C ASP A 5 48.46 34.88 15.40
N ILE A 6 48.71 33.82 14.62
CA ILE A 6 47.90 33.43 13.46
C ILE A 6 46.72 32.63 14.00
N VAL A 7 45.54 33.24 14.08
CA VAL A 7 44.30 32.54 14.41
C VAL A 7 43.76 31.91 13.13
N LEU A 8 44.18 30.66 12.87
CA LEU A 8 43.63 29.81 11.83
C LEU A 8 42.23 29.36 12.26
N LYS A 9 41.20 30.09 11.84
CA LYS A 9 39.79 29.67 11.98
C LYS A 9 39.51 28.57 10.96
N THR A 10 39.73 27.31 11.35
CA THR A 10 39.30 26.14 10.60
C THR A 10 37.76 26.08 10.66
N CYS A 11 37.10 26.47 9.57
CA CYS A 11 35.66 26.30 9.41
C CYS A 11 35.42 24.81 9.11
N LEU A 12 35.08 24.04 10.14
CA LEU A 12 34.69 22.65 10.01
C LEU A 12 33.28 22.63 9.40
N THR A 13 33.17 22.65 8.08
CA THR A 13 31.90 22.39 7.39
C THR A 13 31.55 20.92 7.58
N ALA A 14 30.73 20.64 8.59
CA ALA A 14 30.10 19.34 8.74
C ALA A 14 29.16 19.11 7.55
N LEU A 15 29.58 18.28 6.60
CA LEU A 15 28.72 17.76 5.57
C LEU A 15 27.79 16.74 6.24
N ALA A 16 26.64 17.21 6.72
CA ALA A 16 25.57 16.32 7.15
C ALA A 16 25.04 15.61 5.90
N LEU A 17 25.51 14.38 5.65
CA LEU A 17 24.80 13.46 4.77
C LEU A 17 23.48 13.15 5.47
N SER A 18 22.41 13.84 5.07
CA SER A 18 21.06 13.37 5.34
C SER A 18 20.89 12.07 4.56
N VAL A 19 21.17 10.94 5.21
CA VAL A 19 20.71 9.65 4.72
C VAL A 19 19.19 9.71 4.83
N ALA A 20 18.50 9.99 3.73
CA ALA A 20 17.09 9.67 3.63
C ALA A 20 17.04 8.14 3.76
N GLY A 21 16.81 7.65 4.98
CA GLY A 21 16.52 6.25 5.17
C GLY A 21 15.30 5.90 4.33
N LEU A 22 15.37 4.80 3.59
CA LEU A 22 14.20 4.26 2.90
C LEU A 22 13.13 4.02 3.98
N ALA A 23 12.07 4.81 3.96
CA ALA A 23 10.93 4.62 4.85
C ALA A 23 10.13 3.46 4.27
N ASN A 24 10.10 2.30 4.93
CA ASN A 24 9.26 1.20 4.49
C ASN A 24 7.86 1.33 5.12
N ALA A 25 6.80 1.10 4.34
CA ALA A 25 5.48 0.98 4.92
C ALA A 25 5.41 -0.26 5.83
N ASN A 26 4.76 -0.15 6.99
CA ASN A 26 4.62 -1.27 7.91
C ASN A 26 3.80 -2.40 7.24
N PRO A 27 4.33 -3.62 7.10
CA PRO A 27 3.56 -4.73 6.56
C PRO A 27 2.43 -5.09 7.52
N VAL A 28 1.25 -5.34 6.98
CA VAL A 28 0.09 -5.83 7.75
C VAL A 28 -0.24 -7.24 7.33
N SER A 29 -0.46 -8.10 8.32
CA SER A 29 -0.98 -9.45 8.08
C SER A 29 -2.47 -9.38 7.74
N LEU A 30 -2.85 -10.05 6.65
CA LEU A 30 -4.25 -10.22 6.26
C LEU A 30 -4.93 -11.38 7.03
N GLY A 31 -4.19 -12.14 7.85
CA GLY A 31 -4.72 -13.31 8.54
C GLY A 31 -5.33 -14.31 7.56
N SER A 32 -6.49 -14.86 7.91
CA SER A 32 -7.25 -15.78 7.03
C SER A 32 -7.73 -15.15 5.73
N ALA A 33 -7.80 -13.81 5.63
CA ALA A 33 -8.15 -13.15 4.37
C ALA A 33 -7.05 -13.31 3.29
N SER A 34 -5.83 -13.72 3.65
CA SER A 34 -4.74 -13.98 2.70
C SER A 34 -4.96 -15.20 1.81
N GLU A 35 -5.89 -16.09 2.15
CA GLU A 35 -6.19 -17.30 1.38
C GLU A 35 -6.99 -16.99 0.10
N PHE A 36 -7.59 -15.80 0.00
CA PHE A 36 -8.50 -15.43 -1.07
C PHE A 36 -7.85 -14.52 -2.11
N THR A 37 -7.98 -14.88 -3.39
CA THR A 37 -7.64 -13.98 -4.51
C THR A 37 -8.62 -12.82 -4.59
N VAL A 38 -9.91 -13.07 -4.32
CA VAL A 38 -10.95 -12.03 -4.25
C VAL A 38 -11.78 -12.24 -3.00
N LEU A 39 -11.80 -11.26 -2.11
CA LEU A 39 -12.62 -11.28 -0.91
C LEU A 39 -13.50 -10.04 -0.83
N SER A 40 -14.81 -10.23 -0.63
CA SER A 40 -15.71 -9.19 -0.14
C SER A 40 -16.15 -9.51 1.28
N ALA A 41 -15.54 -8.84 2.26
CA ALA A 41 -15.78 -9.07 3.69
C ALA A 41 -17.15 -8.55 4.19
N SER A 42 -17.90 -7.81 3.38
CA SER A 42 -19.21 -7.25 3.78
C SER A 42 -20.27 -7.29 2.69
N GLY A 43 -19.93 -7.70 1.47
CA GLY A 43 -20.79 -7.58 0.30
C GLY A 43 -20.76 -8.82 -0.59
N ALA A 44 -21.45 -8.69 -1.72
CA ALA A 44 -21.51 -9.70 -2.77
C ALA A 44 -20.30 -9.61 -3.71
N VAL A 45 -19.83 -10.74 -4.21
CA VAL A 45 -18.87 -10.80 -5.32
C VAL A 45 -19.61 -11.15 -6.62
N ASN A 46 -19.46 -10.32 -7.64
CA ASN A 46 -20.05 -10.56 -8.96
C ASN A 46 -18.93 -10.61 -10.00
N CYS A 47 -18.73 -11.77 -10.61
CA CYS A 47 -17.75 -11.98 -11.68
C CYS A 47 -18.48 -12.09 -13.03
N THR A 48 -18.11 -11.23 -13.99
CA THR A 48 -18.71 -11.22 -15.33
C THR A 48 -17.64 -11.16 -16.40
N ASN A 49 -17.63 -12.11 -17.33
CA ASN A 49 -16.71 -12.17 -18.48
C ASN A 49 -15.22 -12.00 -18.10
N SER A 50 -14.82 -12.57 -16.97
CA SER A 50 -13.47 -12.46 -16.41
C SER A 50 -12.92 -13.83 -16.02
N THR A 51 -11.61 -13.89 -15.80
CA THR A 51 -10.94 -15.06 -15.24
C THR A 51 -10.44 -14.71 -13.83
N ILE A 52 -10.67 -15.60 -12.86
CA ILE A 52 -10.13 -15.51 -11.51
C ILE A 52 -9.34 -16.78 -11.25
N GLU A 53 -8.06 -16.63 -10.91
CA GLU A 53 -7.22 -17.75 -10.50
C GLU A 53 -7.07 -17.75 -8.98
N GLY A 54 -7.80 -18.66 -8.31
CA GLY A 54 -7.77 -18.85 -6.86
C GLY A 54 -9.08 -18.53 -6.17
N ASP A 55 -9.07 -18.62 -4.84
CA ASP A 55 -10.29 -18.69 -4.05
C ASP A 55 -11.02 -17.33 -4.02
N VAL A 56 -12.35 -17.41 -4.05
CA VAL A 56 -13.24 -16.25 -4.03
C VAL A 56 -14.15 -16.35 -2.81
N GLY A 57 -14.15 -15.29 -2.00
CA GLY A 57 -14.96 -15.18 -0.80
C GLY A 57 -15.96 -14.02 -0.86
N SER A 58 -17.20 -14.25 -0.43
CA SER A 58 -18.21 -13.21 -0.24
C SER A 58 -18.92 -13.35 1.10
N ALA A 59 -19.20 -12.23 1.77
CA ALA A 59 -19.99 -12.23 3.00
C ALA A 59 -21.50 -12.41 2.77
N VAL A 60 -21.98 -12.15 1.54
CA VAL A 60 -23.43 -12.09 1.27
C VAL A 60 -23.85 -13.02 0.14
N ALA A 61 -23.27 -12.88 -1.06
CA ALA A 61 -23.71 -13.59 -2.25
C ALA A 61 -22.61 -13.62 -3.34
N GLY A 62 -22.59 -14.68 -4.14
CA GLY A 62 -21.70 -14.82 -5.30
C GLY A 62 -22.50 -14.98 -6.60
N THR A 63 -22.18 -14.20 -7.64
CA THR A 63 -22.74 -14.39 -8.99
C THR A 63 -21.63 -14.54 -10.02
N LYS A 64 -21.77 -15.52 -10.92
CA LYS A 64 -20.81 -15.79 -12.00
C LYS A 64 -21.53 -15.83 -13.35
N THR A 65 -21.19 -14.90 -14.24
CA THR A 65 -21.76 -14.81 -15.59
C THR A 65 -20.63 -14.82 -16.62
N GLY A 66 -20.41 -15.96 -17.29
CA GLY A 66 -19.26 -16.10 -18.20
C GLY A 66 -17.91 -15.94 -17.49
N CYS A 67 -17.86 -16.24 -16.20
CA CYS A 67 -16.65 -16.15 -15.38
C CYS A 67 -15.95 -17.51 -15.31
N MET A 68 -14.65 -17.54 -15.57
CA MET A 68 -13.82 -18.72 -15.37
C MET A 68 -13.08 -18.57 -14.04
N GLN A 69 -13.43 -19.39 -13.04
CA GLN A 69 -12.75 -19.40 -11.75
C GLN A 69 -12.05 -20.74 -11.52
N SER A 70 -10.80 -20.71 -11.08
CA SER A 70 -10.15 -21.85 -10.40
C SER A 70 -10.19 -21.63 -8.90
N GLY A 71 -10.23 -22.70 -8.09
CA GLY A 71 -10.29 -22.59 -6.62
C GLY A 71 -11.70 -22.59 -6.05
N GLU A 72 -11.80 -22.38 -4.75
CA GLU A 72 -13.04 -22.47 -3.97
C GLU A 72 -13.88 -21.19 -4.07
N ASP A 73 -15.20 -21.35 -4.00
CA ASP A 73 -16.17 -20.25 -3.87
C ASP A 73 -16.81 -20.33 -2.48
N VAL A 74 -16.36 -19.46 -1.58
CA VAL A 74 -16.78 -19.43 -0.18
C VAL A 74 -17.80 -18.33 0.01
N THR A 75 -19.08 -18.72 0.00
CA THR A 75 -20.19 -17.81 0.23
C THR A 75 -21.24 -18.46 1.14
N PRO A 76 -21.51 -17.95 2.36
CA PRO A 76 -20.85 -16.80 2.99
C PRO A 76 -19.49 -17.17 3.61
N VAL A 77 -18.54 -16.22 3.64
CA VAL A 77 -17.29 -16.34 4.43
C VAL A 77 -17.57 -16.27 5.93
N SER A 78 -16.70 -16.90 6.73
CA SER A 78 -16.81 -16.91 8.19
C SER A 78 -16.66 -15.50 8.79
N GLN A 79 -17.17 -15.31 10.01
CA GLN A 79 -17.01 -14.04 10.72
C GLN A 79 -15.55 -13.73 11.07
N ASP A 80 -14.72 -14.76 11.23
CA ASP A 80 -13.29 -14.62 11.50
C ASP A 80 -12.56 -13.99 10.30
N ILE A 81 -12.84 -14.45 9.07
CA ILE A 81 -12.27 -13.86 7.83
C ILE A 81 -12.65 -12.38 7.70
N GLN A 82 -13.90 -12.04 8.00
CA GLN A 82 -14.37 -10.64 7.97
C GLN A 82 -13.66 -9.79 9.04
N THR A 83 -13.41 -10.37 10.21
CA THR A 83 -12.74 -9.70 11.33
C THR A 83 -11.25 -9.49 11.05
N ASP A 84 -10.59 -10.47 10.47
CA ASP A 84 -9.19 -10.38 10.04
C ASP A 84 -9.01 -9.28 8.99
N PHE A 85 -9.87 -9.25 7.97
CA PHE A 85 -9.88 -8.18 6.96
C PHE A 85 -10.09 -6.79 7.59
N SER A 86 -11.09 -6.66 8.46
CA SER A 86 -11.40 -5.38 9.12
C SER A 86 -10.26 -4.91 10.02
N THR A 87 -9.61 -5.84 10.74
CA THR A 87 -8.45 -5.57 11.59
C THR A 87 -7.26 -5.09 10.75
N ALA A 88 -6.96 -5.78 9.66
CA ALA A 88 -5.89 -5.41 8.74
C ALA A 88 -6.12 -4.02 8.14
N TYR A 89 -7.33 -3.77 7.61
CA TYR A 89 -7.69 -2.46 7.08
C TYR A 89 -7.59 -1.36 8.12
N SER A 90 -8.08 -1.60 9.35
CA SER A 90 -8.04 -0.61 10.43
C SER A 90 -6.61 -0.29 10.88
N ALA A 91 -5.71 -1.29 10.87
CA ALA A 91 -4.30 -1.09 11.15
C ALA A 91 -3.65 -0.17 10.10
N LEU A 92 -3.91 -0.41 8.80
CA LEU A 92 -3.39 0.45 7.72
C LEU A 92 -4.04 1.85 7.70
N ALA A 93 -5.30 1.96 8.11
CA ALA A 93 -6.03 3.22 8.10
C ALA A 93 -5.44 4.27 9.05
N VAL A 94 -4.77 3.85 10.13
CA VAL A 94 -4.14 4.76 11.11
C VAL A 94 -2.69 5.10 10.81
N GLU A 95 -2.04 4.40 9.86
CA GLU A 95 -0.66 4.68 9.47
C GLU A 95 -0.52 6.12 8.95
N GLN A 96 0.57 6.79 9.34
CA GLN A 96 0.83 8.17 8.92
C GLN A 96 1.40 8.19 7.51
N CYS A 97 1.06 9.23 6.75
CA CYS A 97 1.61 9.40 5.41
C CYS A 97 2.98 10.06 5.48
N ASP A 98 3.96 9.45 4.81
CA ASP A 98 5.28 10.05 4.60
C ASP A 98 5.19 11.14 3.55
N ASN A 99 4.32 10.95 2.55
CA ASN A 99 4.15 11.85 1.41
C ASN A 99 2.68 12.00 1.02
N THR A 100 2.32 13.18 0.51
CA THR A 100 1.02 13.43 -0.13
C THR A 100 1.21 13.64 -1.62
N LEU A 101 0.47 12.88 -2.42
CA LEU A 101 0.48 12.89 -3.88
C LEU A 101 -0.86 13.41 -4.41
N THR A 102 -0.80 14.17 -5.49
CA THR A 102 -1.99 14.59 -6.25
C THR A 102 -2.22 13.74 -7.50
N THR A 103 -1.20 12.99 -7.94
CA THR A 103 -1.25 12.08 -9.09
C THR A 103 -0.30 10.90 -8.89
N LEU A 104 -0.70 9.73 -9.41
CA LEU A 104 0.16 8.54 -9.48
C LEU A 104 0.89 8.41 -10.83
N ALA A 105 0.38 9.05 -11.88
CA ALA A 105 0.93 8.90 -13.22
C ALA A 105 2.29 9.60 -13.35
N GLY A 106 3.29 8.87 -13.86
CA GLY A 106 4.64 9.37 -14.08
C GLY A 106 5.50 9.45 -12.82
N GLN A 107 5.01 8.95 -11.68
CA GLN A 107 5.77 8.94 -10.43
C GLN A 107 6.77 7.78 -10.40
N VAL A 108 7.91 8.04 -9.77
CA VAL A 108 8.87 7.01 -9.35
C VAL A 108 8.94 7.10 -7.83
N LEU A 109 8.40 6.10 -7.14
CA LEU A 109 8.23 6.12 -5.70
C LEU A 109 9.18 5.12 -5.05
N GLN A 110 10.01 5.64 -4.14
CA GLN A 110 10.72 4.82 -3.15
C GLN A 110 9.70 4.16 -2.21
N PRO A 111 10.09 3.16 -1.41
CA PRO A 111 9.19 2.55 -0.43
C PRO A 111 8.60 3.61 0.52
N GLY A 112 7.41 3.35 1.06
CA GLY A 112 6.78 4.22 2.06
C GLY A 112 5.26 4.35 1.97
N THR A 113 4.70 5.24 2.80
CA THR A 113 3.26 5.49 2.90
C THR A 113 2.86 6.78 2.18
N TYR A 114 1.91 6.66 1.25
CA TYR A 114 1.47 7.72 0.35
C TYR A 114 -0.03 8.00 0.52
N CYS A 115 -0.34 9.23 0.92
CA CYS A 115 -1.69 9.77 0.84
C CYS A 115 -1.92 10.29 -0.59
N VAL A 116 -2.97 9.86 -1.26
CA VAL A 116 -3.32 10.34 -2.61
C VAL A 116 -4.62 11.13 -2.53
N ASP A 117 -4.54 12.41 -2.85
CA ASP A 117 -5.70 13.31 -2.83
C ASP A 117 -6.78 12.83 -3.80
N ASN A 118 -8.03 13.02 -3.37
CA ASN A 118 -9.28 12.47 -3.89
C ASN A 118 -9.29 12.09 -5.39
N ALA A 119 -9.60 10.81 -5.65
CA ALA A 119 -9.74 10.21 -6.98
C ALA A 119 -8.64 10.64 -7.95
N SER A 120 -7.44 10.07 -7.82
CA SER A 120 -6.45 10.11 -8.91
C SER A 120 -7.06 9.45 -10.15
N THR A 121 -7.78 10.24 -10.95
CA THR A 121 -8.38 9.89 -12.23
C THR A 121 -7.34 9.83 -13.35
N ASN A 122 -6.05 9.86 -13.00
CA ASN A 122 -4.91 9.87 -13.91
C ASN A 122 -4.75 8.51 -14.61
N THR A 123 -5.69 8.25 -15.50
CA THR A 123 -5.70 7.16 -16.46
C THR A 123 -4.80 7.59 -17.62
N GLY A 124 -3.49 7.35 -17.51
CA GLY A 124 -2.59 7.72 -18.61
C GLY A 124 -1.09 7.81 -18.35
N GLY A 125 -0.52 7.11 -17.36
CA GLY A 125 0.93 7.10 -17.17
C GLY A 125 1.41 5.91 -16.35
N VAL A 126 2.72 5.71 -16.32
CA VAL A 126 3.37 4.63 -15.56
C VAL A 126 3.66 5.13 -14.15
N LEU A 127 3.20 4.38 -13.15
CA LEU A 127 3.71 4.46 -11.78
C LEU A 127 4.86 3.46 -11.66
N THR A 128 6.05 3.92 -11.29
CA THR A 128 7.21 3.08 -11.03
C THR A 128 7.43 2.97 -9.53
N LEU A 129 7.47 1.75 -9.00
CA LEU A 129 7.90 1.48 -7.65
C LEU A 129 9.38 1.09 -7.72
N ASP A 130 10.22 1.90 -7.10
CA ASP A 130 11.67 1.74 -7.16
C ASP A 130 12.17 1.33 -5.77
N GLY A 131 12.42 0.03 -5.61
CA GLY A 131 12.84 -0.59 -4.36
C GLY A 131 13.18 -2.07 -4.55
N ASP A 132 13.64 -2.69 -3.48
CA ASP A 132 14.01 -4.11 -3.42
C ASP A 132 12.78 -5.01 -3.23
N ALA A 133 12.99 -6.33 -3.30
CA ALA A 133 11.89 -7.30 -3.20
C ALA A 133 11.19 -7.30 -1.82
N SER A 134 11.91 -6.92 -0.77
CA SER A 134 11.37 -6.83 0.59
C SER A 134 10.67 -5.50 0.88
N ASP A 135 10.72 -4.55 -0.05
CA ASP A 135 10.21 -3.21 0.20
C ASP A 135 8.70 -3.14 0.06
N THR A 136 8.10 -2.20 0.80
CA THR A 136 6.65 -2.08 0.91
C THR A 136 6.17 -0.66 0.69
N TRP A 137 5.09 -0.54 -0.08
CA TRP A 137 4.39 0.71 -0.37
C TRP A 137 2.95 0.64 0.14
N LEU A 138 2.51 1.65 0.89
CA LEU A 138 1.12 1.80 1.33
C LEU A 138 0.48 3.00 0.65
N PHE A 139 -0.57 2.78 -0.12
CA PHE A 139 -1.35 3.83 -0.75
C PHE A 139 -2.69 4.03 -0.03
N LYS A 140 -2.95 5.26 0.38
CA LYS A 140 -4.19 5.70 1.04
C LYS A 140 -4.86 6.73 0.13
N ILE A 141 -5.89 6.32 -0.61
CA ILE A 141 -6.50 7.13 -1.67
C ILE A 141 -7.86 7.67 -1.20
N GLY A 142 -8.09 8.97 -1.30
CA GLY A 142 -9.34 9.61 -0.88
C GLY A 142 -9.27 10.25 0.50
N ALA A 143 -10.42 10.63 1.07
CA ALA A 143 -10.48 11.32 2.36
C ALA A 143 -9.80 10.46 3.44
N SER A 144 -8.79 11.03 4.12
CA SER A 144 -8.02 10.37 5.17
C SER A 144 -8.93 9.67 6.20
N GLY A 145 -8.70 8.39 6.47
CA GLY A 145 -9.42 7.61 7.48
C GLY A 145 -10.17 6.38 6.92
N ALA A 146 -11.20 5.91 7.63
CA ALA A 146 -11.94 4.68 7.31
C ALA A 146 -12.69 4.70 5.96
N GLY A 147 -12.75 5.85 5.27
CA GLY A 147 -13.34 6.01 3.94
C GLY A 147 -12.33 6.05 2.78
N ALA A 148 -11.03 5.88 3.04
CA ALA A 148 -10.01 5.83 2.01
C ALA A 148 -9.97 4.45 1.33
N SER A 149 -9.73 4.40 0.02
CA SER A 149 -9.30 3.16 -0.62
C SER A 149 -7.85 2.89 -0.22
N ILE A 150 -7.60 1.77 0.43
CA ILE A 150 -6.27 1.39 0.92
C ILE A 150 -5.78 0.20 0.10
N PHE A 151 -4.55 0.29 -0.40
CA PHE A 151 -3.87 -0.83 -1.03
C PHE A 151 -2.39 -0.82 -0.65
N GLN A 152 -1.84 -2.00 -0.37
CA GLN A 152 -0.44 -2.19 -0.01
C GLN A 152 0.23 -3.11 -1.03
N LEU A 153 1.41 -2.72 -1.50
CA LEU A 153 2.20 -3.45 -2.48
C LEU A 153 3.51 -3.89 -1.85
N THR A 154 3.82 -5.18 -2.00
CA THR A 154 5.15 -5.75 -1.80
C THR A 154 5.70 -6.15 -3.17
N ASN A 155 6.98 -5.90 -3.39
CA ASN A 155 7.64 -6.24 -4.65
C ASN A 155 8.02 -7.73 -4.63
N GLU A 156 7.05 -8.64 -4.79
CA GLU A 156 7.33 -10.07 -4.81
C GLU A 156 8.16 -10.42 -6.07
N SER A 157 9.41 -10.86 -5.88
CA SER A 157 10.33 -11.30 -6.93
C SER A 157 10.09 -12.72 -7.40
#